data_AF-A0A914QMZ3-F1
#
_entry.id   AF-A0A914QMZ3-F1
#
_cell.length_a   1.000
_cell.length_b   1.000
_cell.length_c   1.000
_cell.angle_alpha   90.00
_cell.angle_beta   90.00
_cell.angle_gamma   90.00
#
_symmetry.space_group_name_H-M   'P 1'
#
loop_
_entity.id
_entity.type
_entity.pdbx_description
1 polymer ?
#
loop_
_entity_poly.entity_id
_entity_poly.type
_entity_poly.pdbx_seq_one_letter_code
_entity_poly.pdbx_strand_id
1 'polypeptide(L)'
;MAVKALTAILLFLACLSLNEAVFPNRNKFIEENPLKLQSTIDPAYLASKPRLPHNLNVFQYDIKIQPYFPNPTTTHDSSLDFTFDGTTTIYFQMLETTTSVQFDAYNLDIYAIALTSSNGIRQQLASANLDNSTNRITVAPVMFLQANQNYTVSFGYTGKINPYNYGGLFYSTYNYANGTKGNIYATFFELGDGAKSVYPCVDDPHFKAVFNLTVVAPKNMVTIANTMEDTITDIGCLLK
;
A
#
# COMPACT_ATOMS: atom_id res chain seq x y z
N MET A 1 13.47 -26.07 -0.67
CA MET A 1 13.18 -25.21 -1.84
C MET A 1 12.36 -24.03 -1.32
N ALA A 2 13.04 -22.96 -0.88
CA ALA A 2 12.40 -21.83 -0.20
C ALA A 2 11.82 -20.86 -1.24
N VAL A 3 10.50 -20.81 -1.36
CA VAL A 3 9.82 -19.86 -2.23
C VAL A 3 9.69 -18.55 -1.44
N LYS A 4 10.52 -17.56 -1.79
CA LYS A 4 10.44 -16.19 -1.30
C LYS A 4 9.05 -15.64 -1.65
N ALA A 5 8.24 -15.37 -0.64
CA ALA A 5 7.01 -14.63 -0.78
C ALA A 5 7.35 -13.16 -1.06
N LEU A 6 6.85 -12.68 -2.20
CA LEU A 6 6.64 -11.30 -2.61
C LEU A 6 7.39 -10.19 -1.83
N THR A 7 8.67 -10.00 -2.14
CA THR A 7 9.41 -8.79 -1.80
C THR A 7 8.93 -7.68 -2.76
N ALA A 8 7.87 -6.96 -2.39
CA ALA A 8 7.50 -5.74 -3.11
C ALA A 8 8.40 -4.60 -2.64
N ILE A 9 9.49 -4.38 -3.39
CA ILE A 9 10.38 -3.23 -3.19
C ILE A 9 9.80 -2.08 -4.01
N LEU A 10 9.03 -1.21 -3.36
CA LEU A 10 8.63 0.08 -3.92
C LEU A 10 9.67 1.12 -3.49
N LEU A 11 10.51 1.54 -4.43
CA LEU A 11 11.54 2.58 -4.28
C LEU A 11 10.96 3.90 -4.83
N PHE A 12 10.93 5.01 -4.09
CA PHE A 12 10.81 6.33 -4.74
C PHE A 12 12.17 7.03 -4.80
N LEU A 13 12.34 7.86 -5.82
CA LEU A 13 13.61 8.49 -6.13
C LEU A 13 13.87 9.79 -5.40
N ALA A 14 15.16 10.10 -5.46
CA ALA A 14 15.78 11.34 -5.10
C ALA A 14 15.28 12.56 -5.89
N CYS A 15 15.29 13.73 -5.23
CA CYS A 15 14.93 15.01 -5.80
C CYS A 15 16.10 15.53 -6.66
N LEU A 16 15.99 15.47 -7.97
CA LEU A 16 17.00 16.09 -8.84
C LEU A 16 16.71 17.58 -8.93
N SER A 17 17.46 18.39 -8.18
CA SER A 17 17.55 19.82 -8.48
C SER A 17 18.33 20.01 -9.78
N LEU A 18 17.75 20.79 -10.69
CA LEU A 18 18.31 21.10 -12.00
C LEU A 18 19.66 21.80 -11.86
N ASN A 19 20.74 21.09 -12.16
CA ASN A 19 21.95 21.63 -12.75
C ASN A 19 22.66 20.50 -13.50
N GLU A 20 22.71 20.60 -14.82
CA GLU A 20 23.56 19.76 -15.65
C GLU A 20 25.02 20.07 -15.32
N ALA A 21 25.66 19.21 -14.52
CA ALA A 21 27.07 18.86 -14.65
C ALA A 21 27.43 17.81 -13.58
N VAL A 22 28.20 16.82 -14.04
CA VAL A 22 28.93 15.84 -13.23
C VAL A 22 28.05 14.73 -12.66
N PHE A 23 27.98 13.60 -13.37
CA PHE A 23 27.88 12.28 -12.74
C PHE A 23 29.31 11.82 -12.40
N PRO A 24 29.83 12.02 -11.18
CA PRO A 24 31.09 11.41 -10.81
C PRO A 24 30.79 9.99 -10.33
N ASN A 25 31.37 9.01 -11.02
CA ASN A 25 31.60 7.63 -10.60
C ASN A 25 30.50 6.92 -9.77
N ARG A 26 29.92 5.91 -10.41
CA ARG A 26 28.95 4.91 -9.91
C ARG A 26 29.39 4.08 -8.69
N ASN A 27 30.51 4.41 -8.03
CA ASN A 27 31.09 3.66 -6.91
C ASN A 27 31.51 4.63 -5.81
N LYS A 28 30.57 5.06 -4.96
CA LYS A 28 30.80 5.53 -3.58
C LYS A 28 29.46 5.85 -2.91
N PHE A 29 28.62 4.83 -2.73
CA PHE A 29 27.76 4.84 -1.56
C PHE A 29 28.70 4.59 -0.38
N ILE A 30 28.87 5.61 0.47
CA ILE A 30 29.55 5.42 1.76
C ILE A 30 28.63 4.50 2.56
N GLU A 31 29.08 3.28 2.77
CA GLU A 31 28.41 2.26 3.55
C GLU A 31 28.53 2.64 5.04
N GLU A 32 27.80 3.68 5.46
CA GLU A 32 27.64 3.94 6.89
C GLU A 32 26.68 2.90 7.45
N ASN A 33 27.29 1.83 7.97
CA ASN A 33 26.72 0.80 8.83
C ASN A 33 25.48 0.11 8.22
N PRO A 34 25.64 -1.05 7.54
CA PRO A 34 24.48 -1.89 7.27
C PRO A 34 23.91 -2.28 8.63
N LEU A 35 22.86 -1.58 9.07
CA LEU A 35 22.09 -1.99 10.23
C LEU A 35 21.76 -3.45 10.00
N LYS A 36 22.30 -4.33 10.85
CA LYS A 36 21.97 -5.75 10.86
C LYS A 36 20.45 -5.82 10.98
N LEU A 37 19.77 -6.04 9.86
CA LEU A 37 18.39 -6.47 9.87
C LEU A 37 18.42 -7.79 10.65
N GLN A 38 17.93 -7.78 11.89
CA GLN A 38 17.61 -9.03 12.59
C GLN A 38 16.34 -9.58 11.92
N SER A 39 16.49 -10.04 10.67
CA SER A 39 15.44 -10.58 9.82
C SER A 39 15.14 -12.04 10.17
N THR A 40 15.11 -12.36 11.45
CA THR A 40 14.56 -13.64 11.92
C THR A 40 13.31 -13.28 12.70
N ILE A 41 12.24 -12.97 11.96
CA ILE A 41 10.90 -13.07 12.54
C ILE A 41 10.75 -14.51 13.00
N ASP A 42 10.46 -14.70 14.29
CA ASP A 42 10.30 -16.02 14.89
C ASP A 42 9.26 -16.83 14.10
N PRO A 43 9.62 -18.00 13.54
CA PRO A 43 8.67 -18.86 12.84
C PRO A 43 7.46 -19.24 13.69
N ALA A 44 7.60 -19.32 15.01
CA ALA A 44 6.49 -19.58 15.93
C ALA A 44 5.52 -18.38 16.01
N TYR A 45 6.03 -17.15 15.92
CA TYR A 45 5.22 -15.93 15.83
C TYR A 45 4.44 -15.89 14.49
N LEU A 46 5.10 -16.19 13.37
CA LEU A 46 4.41 -16.28 12.07
C LEU A 46 3.36 -17.39 12.02
N ALA A 47 3.59 -18.52 12.68
CA ALA A 47 2.64 -19.64 12.74
C ALA A 47 1.43 -19.35 13.64
N SER A 48 1.59 -18.48 14.65
CA SER A 48 0.53 -18.11 15.60
C SER A 48 -0.28 -16.88 15.16
N LYS A 49 0.15 -16.14 14.13
CA LYS A 49 -0.61 -15.02 13.54
C LYS A 49 -1.98 -15.54 13.08
N PRO A 50 -3.10 -15.01 13.61
CA PRO A 50 -4.43 -15.40 13.14
C PRO A 50 -4.52 -15.16 11.63
N ARG A 51 -4.84 -16.22 10.87
CA ARG A 51 -5.00 -16.14 9.41
C ARG A 51 -6.41 -15.70 9.06
N LEU A 52 -6.57 -15.02 7.93
CA LEU A 52 -7.89 -14.79 7.36
C LEU A 52 -8.49 -16.15 6.96
N PRO A 53 -9.83 -16.29 7.01
CA PRO A 53 -10.47 -17.50 6.49
C PRO A 53 -10.04 -17.75 5.03
N HIS A 54 -9.68 -18.98 4.70
CA HIS A 54 -9.34 -19.37 3.33
C HIS A 54 -10.60 -19.67 2.50
N ASN A 55 -11.63 -18.83 2.65
CA ASN A 55 -12.94 -18.99 2.04
C ASN A 55 -13.11 -18.13 0.78
N LEU A 56 -12.08 -17.41 0.36
CA LEU A 56 -12.08 -16.59 -0.84
C LEU A 56 -10.76 -16.77 -1.60
N ASN A 57 -10.78 -16.47 -2.89
CA ASN A 57 -9.59 -16.40 -3.73
C ASN A 57 -9.47 -14.99 -4.32
N VAL A 58 -8.47 -14.21 -3.92
CA VAL A 58 -8.18 -12.90 -4.50
C VAL A 58 -7.35 -13.08 -5.75
N PHE A 59 -7.68 -12.39 -6.83
CA PHE A 59 -6.94 -12.49 -8.09
C PHE A 59 -6.43 -11.15 -8.61
N GLN A 60 -6.98 -10.01 -8.16
CA GLN A 60 -6.52 -8.69 -8.58
C GLN A 60 -6.74 -7.62 -7.51
N TYR A 61 -5.82 -6.66 -7.47
CA TYR A 61 -5.92 -5.40 -6.74
C TYR A 61 -5.73 -4.23 -7.71
N ASP A 62 -6.62 -3.25 -7.65
CA ASP A 62 -6.38 -1.93 -8.22
C ASP A 62 -6.17 -0.95 -7.07
N ILE A 63 -4.97 -0.40 -6.95
CA ILE A 63 -4.56 0.46 -5.83
C ILE A 63 -4.17 1.82 -6.40
N LYS A 64 -4.71 2.89 -5.82
CA LYS A 64 -4.28 4.26 -6.07
C LYS A 64 -3.86 4.90 -4.76
N ILE A 65 -2.66 5.45 -4.71
CA ILE A 65 -2.12 6.18 -3.55
C ILE A 65 -1.72 7.60 -3.97
N GLN A 66 -2.12 8.58 -3.18
CA GLN A 66 -1.73 9.98 -3.31
C GLN A 66 -1.12 10.46 -1.99
N PRO A 67 0.21 10.41 -1.84
CA PRO A 67 0.89 10.91 -0.65
C PRO A 67 0.96 12.44 -0.64
N TYR A 68 0.84 13.01 0.55
CA TYR A 68 0.98 14.43 0.82
C TYR A 68 2.20 14.66 1.70
N PHE A 69 3.08 15.54 1.26
CA PHE A 69 4.29 15.91 1.99
C PHE A 69 4.87 17.23 1.47
N PRO A 70 5.68 17.93 2.27
CA PRO A 70 6.30 19.18 1.83
C PRO A 70 7.13 19.01 0.57
N ASN A 71 6.75 19.70 -0.51
CA ASN A 71 7.46 19.69 -1.79
C ASN A 71 7.35 21.07 -2.47
N PRO A 72 8.43 21.59 -3.07
CA PRO A 72 8.45 22.93 -3.66
C PRO A 72 7.57 23.11 -4.91
N THR A 73 7.11 22.03 -5.53
CA THR A 73 6.34 22.05 -6.79
C THR A 73 4.87 21.73 -6.64
N THR A 74 4.42 21.39 -5.43
CA THR A 74 3.02 21.08 -5.12
C THR A 74 2.54 21.89 -3.94
N THR A 75 1.26 22.22 -3.94
CA THR A 75 0.58 22.93 -2.84
C THR A 75 -0.61 22.10 -2.40
N HIS A 76 -0.70 21.86 -1.10
CA HIS A 76 -1.81 21.21 -0.41
C HIS A 76 -1.95 21.86 0.97
N ASP A 77 -3.04 21.56 1.68
CA ASP A 77 -3.19 21.99 3.07
C ASP A 77 -2.11 21.32 3.94
N SER A 78 -1.30 22.11 4.65
CA SER A 78 -0.23 21.61 5.52
C SER A 78 -0.70 20.59 6.58
N SER A 79 -1.99 20.58 6.93
CA SER A 79 -2.56 19.57 7.83
C SER A 79 -2.53 18.15 7.26
N LEU A 80 -2.36 17.99 5.94
CA LEU A 80 -2.21 16.71 5.26
C LEU A 80 -0.75 16.23 5.20
N ASP A 81 0.22 17.02 5.66
CA ASP A 81 1.62 16.60 5.60
C ASP A 81 1.83 15.25 6.29
N PHE A 82 2.55 14.35 5.58
CA PHE A 82 2.81 12.97 6.00
C PHE A 82 1.56 12.12 6.13
N THR A 83 0.54 12.39 5.31
CA THR A 83 -0.63 11.54 5.12
C THR A 83 -0.73 11.09 3.66
N PHE A 84 -1.68 10.23 3.36
CA PHE A 84 -2.00 9.89 1.99
C PHE A 84 -3.49 9.57 1.83
N ASP A 85 -4.02 9.86 0.65
CA ASP A 85 -5.30 9.32 0.21
C ASP A 85 -5.10 7.99 -0.52
N GLY A 86 -5.97 7.04 -0.23
CA GLY A 86 -5.95 5.71 -0.84
C GLY A 86 -7.31 5.32 -1.38
N THR A 87 -7.29 4.70 -2.57
CA THR A 87 -8.42 3.88 -3.02
C THR A 87 -7.91 2.49 -3.39
N THR A 88 -8.57 1.46 -2.88
CA THR A 88 -8.22 0.08 -3.21
C THR A 88 -9.46 -0.67 -3.62
N THR A 89 -9.39 -1.31 -4.78
CA THR A 89 -10.41 -2.23 -5.28
C THR A 89 -9.84 -3.64 -5.32
N ILE A 90 -10.51 -4.58 -4.66
CA ILE A 90 -10.10 -5.97 -4.53
C ILE A 90 -11.10 -6.83 -5.30
N TYR A 91 -10.59 -7.65 -6.22
CA TYR A 91 -11.38 -8.61 -7.00
C TYR A 91 -11.13 -10.01 -6.48
N PHE A 92 -12.20 -10.69 -6.09
CA PHE A 92 -12.12 -11.99 -5.45
C PHE A 92 -13.29 -12.88 -5.83
N GLN A 93 -13.07 -14.19 -5.74
CA GLN A 93 -14.10 -15.21 -5.84
C GLN A 93 -14.37 -15.78 -4.45
N MET A 94 -15.64 -15.94 -4.09
CA MET A 94 -15.99 -16.69 -2.88
C MET A 94 -15.93 -18.19 -3.14
N LEU A 95 -15.25 -18.92 -2.27
CA LEU A 95 -15.16 -20.38 -2.35
C LEU A 95 -16.32 -21.07 -1.61
N GLU A 96 -16.87 -20.39 -0.61
CA GLU A 96 -17.98 -20.87 0.21
C GLU A 96 -19.04 -19.79 0.38
N THR A 97 -20.30 -20.21 0.55
CA THR A 97 -21.39 -19.27 0.81
C THR A 97 -21.25 -18.73 2.24
N THR A 98 -21.20 -17.41 2.39
CA THR A 98 -20.94 -16.74 3.67
C THR A 98 -21.81 -15.51 3.86
N THR A 99 -21.95 -15.09 5.11
CA THR A 99 -22.66 -13.87 5.51
C THR A 99 -21.76 -12.62 5.46
N SER A 100 -20.44 -12.80 5.41
CA SER A 100 -19.48 -11.70 5.40
C SER A 100 -18.14 -12.10 4.81
N VAL A 101 -17.37 -11.09 4.42
CA VAL A 101 -15.98 -11.20 3.96
C VAL A 101 -15.08 -10.30 4.81
N GLN A 102 -13.85 -10.75 5.05
CA GLN A 102 -12.87 -10.03 5.88
C GLN A 102 -11.64 -9.65 5.07
N PHE A 103 -11.11 -8.47 5.36
CA PHE A 103 -9.84 -7.98 4.84
C PHE A 103 -9.00 -7.44 6.00
N ASP A 104 -7.69 -7.58 5.92
CA ASP A 104 -6.76 -6.95 6.83
C ASP A 104 -6.67 -5.44 6.54
N ALA A 105 -6.72 -4.61 7.58
CA ALA A 105 -6.55 -3.16 7.51
C ALA A 105 -6.09 -2.64 8.88
N TYR A 106 -5.07 -1.78 8.90
CA TYR A 106 -4.46 -1.27 10.12
C TYR A 106 -4.23 0.24 10.03
N ASN A 107 -4.66 1.01 11.04
CA ASN A 107 -4.45 2.47 11.08
C ASN A 107 -4.87 3.23 9.81
N LEU A 108 -5.94 2.77 9.15
CA LEU A 108 -6.56 3.46 8.02
C LEU A 108 -7.88 4.08 8.45
N ASP A 109 -8.13 5.32 8.06
CA ASP A 109 -9.43 5.96 8.24
C ASP A 109 -10.29 5.68 7.00
N ILE A 110 -11.11 4.63 7.08
CA ILE A 110 -11.94 4.15 5.97
C ILE A 110 -13.27 4.89 5.96
N TYR A 111 -13.46 5.79 4.99
CA TYR A 111 -14.66 6.61 4.85
C TYR A 111 -15.62 6.15 3.75
N ALA A 112 -15.19 5.26 2.85
CA ALA A 112 -16.02 4.75 1.76
C ALA A 112 -15.81 3.26 1.54
N ILE A 113 -16.92 2.51 1.41
CA ILE A 113 -16.92 1.08 1.10
C ILE A 113 -18.05 0.78 0.12
N ALA A 114 -17.75 0.02 -0.93
CA ALA A 114 -18.73 -0.50 -1.86
C ALA A 114 -18.42 -1.96 -2.19
N LEU A 115 -19.43 -2.82 -2.08
CA LEU A 115 -19.37 -4.22 -2.51
C LEU A 115 -20.25 -4.40 -3.73
N THR A 116 -19.74 -5.06 -4.76
CA THR A 116 -20.40 -5.24 -6.05
C THR A 116 -20.26 -6.69 -6.49
N SER A 117 -21.32 -7.28 -7.06
CA SER A 117 -21.26 -8.61 -7.66
C SER A 117 -20.69 -8.58 -9.09
N SER A 118 -20.34 -9.74 -9.63
CA SER A 118 -19.78 -9.92 -10.98
C SER A 118 -20.55 -9.24 -12.13
N ASN A 119 -21.86 -9.07 -11.98
CA ASN A 119 -22.73 -8.40 -12.95
C ASN A 119 -22.81 -6.86 -12.76
N GLY A 120 -21.97 -6.28 -11.89
CA GLY A 120 -21.94 -4.85 -11.62
C GLY A 120 -23.02 -4.35 -10.66
N ILE A 121 -23.82 -5.25 -10.06
CA ILE A 121 -24.86 -4.86 -9.11
C ILE A 121 -24.24 -4.58 -7.74
N ARG A 122 -24.43 -3.35 -7.24
CA ARG A 122 -24.03 -2.95 -5.89
C ARG A 122 -24.84 -3.73 -4.85
N GLN A 123 -24.14 -4.37 -3.93
CA GLN A 123 -24.71 -5.08 -2.80
C GLN A 123 -25.02 -4.10 -1.67
N GLN A 124 -26.21 -4.23 -1.08
CA GLN A 124 -26.55 -3.48 0.11
C GLN A 124 -25.77 -4.05 1.31
N LEU A 125 -25.08 -3.18 2.05
CA LEU A 125 -24.34 -3.57 3.24
C LEU A 125 -25.25 -3.49 4.47
N ALA A 126 -25.26 -4.56 5.26
CA ALA A 126 -25.83 -4.58 6.60
C ALA A 126 -24.86 -3.94 7.60
N SER A 127 -23.56 -4.17 7.43
CA SER A 127 -22.51 -3.53 8.23
C SER A 127 -21.16 -3.56 7.54
N ALA A 128 -20.27 -2.66 7.96
CA ALA A 128 -18.86 -2.69 7.64
C ALA A 128 -18.07 -2.16 8.84
N ASN A 129 -17.40 -3.05 9.56
CA ASN A 129 -16.79 -2.73 10.85
C ASN A 129 -15.29 -3.03 10.82
N LEU A 130 -14.47 -2.03 11.16
CA LEU A 130 -13.06 -2.20 11.41
C LEU A 130 -12.85 -2.58 12.88
N ASP A 131 -12.25 -3.75 13.11
CA ASP A 131 -11.83 -4.22 14.42
C ASP A 131 -10.33 -3.96 14.60
N ASN A 132 -10.01 -2.94 15.39
CA ASN A 132 -8.64 -2.52 15.68
C ASN A 132 -7.87 -3.53 16.56
N SER A 133 -8.55 -4.48 17.20
CA SER A 133 -7.85 -5.52 17.99
C SER A 133 -7.28 -6.62 17.11
N THR A 134 -7.93 -6.86 15.96
CA THR A 134 -7.52 -7.89 14.99
C THR A 134 -6.93 -7.30 13.71
N ASN A 135 -6.95 -5.97 13.55
CA ASN A 135 -6.56 -5.25 12.34
C ASN A 135 -7.31 -5.75 11.10
N ARG A 136 -8.63 -5.92 11.23
CA ARG A 136 -9.48 -6.47 10.19
C ARG A 136 -10.75 -5.67 10.01
N ILE A 137 -11.13 -5.47 8.76
CA ILE A 137 -12.44 -4.98 8.37
C ILE A 137 -13.33 -6.14 7.93
N THR A 138 -14.50 -6.25 8.55
CA THR A 138 -15.55 -7.21 8.16
C THR A 138 -16.63 -6.48 7.39
N VAL A 139 -16.87 -6.89 6.14
CA VAL A 139 -17.92 -6.36 5.26
C VAL A 139 -19.03 -7.39 5.16
N ALA A 140 -20.21 -7.05 5.65
CA ALA A 140 -21.38 -7.92 5.68
C ALA A 140 -22.50 -7.36 4.79
N PRO A 141 -22.77 -7.96 3.62
CA PRO A 141 -23.97 -7.64 2.84
C PRO A 141 -25.25 -8.13 3.54
N VAL A 142 -26.40 -7.56 3.15
CA VAL A 142 -27.72 -8.03 3.59
C VAL A 142 -28.01 -9.43 3.04
N MET A 143 -27.62 -9.68 1.79
CA MET A 143 -27.77 -10.97 1.12
C MET A 143 -26.45 -11.74 1.19
N PHE A 144 -26.52 -13.05 1.35
CA PHE A 144 -25.32 -13.87 1.49
C PHE A 144 -24.46 -13.82 0.23
N LEU A 145 -23.15 -13.75 0.42
CA LEU A 145 -22.19 -13.95 -0.64
C LEU A 145 -22.21 -15.43 -1.04
N GLN A 146 -22.57 -15.71 -2.28
CA GLN A 146 -22.70 -17.07 -2.79
C GLN A 146 -21.34 -17.67 -3.18
N ALA A 147 -21.15 -18.97 -2.92
CA ALA A 147 -20.01 -19.73 -3.39
C ALA A 147 -19.88 -19.69 -4.93
N ASN A 148 -18.64 -19.79 -5.41
CA ASN A 148 -18.24 -19.78 -6.82
C ASN A 148 -18.67 -18.51 -7.60
N GLN A 149 -18.95 -17.42 -6.90
CA GLN A 149 -19.27 -16.12 -7.50
C GLN A 149 -18.15 -15.11 -7.29
N ASN A 150 -17.96 -14.25 -8.28
CA ASN A 150 -16.98 -13.17 -8.21
C ASN A 150 -17.64 -11.91 -7.64
N TYR A 151 -16.86 -11.20 -6.83
CA TYR A 151 -17.23 -9.93 -6.23
C TYR A 151 -16.06 -8.97 -6.32
N THR A 152 -16.40 -7.70 -6.19
CA THR A 152 -15.46 -6.60 -6.09
C THR A 152 -15.79 -5.80 -4.85
N VAL A 153 -14.80 -5.52 -4.01
CA VAL A 153 -14.93 -4.55 -2.93
C VAL A 153 -14.03 -3.36 -3.20
N SER A 154 -14.55 -2.15 -3.05
CA SER A 154 -13.80 -0.90 -3.18
C SER A 154 -13.80 -0.16 -1.85
N PHE A 155 -12.63 0.31 -1.46
CA PHE A 155 -12.37 1.11 -0.28
C PHE A 155 -11.85 2.50 -0.69
N GLY A 156 -12.36 3.54 -0.03
CA GLY A 156 -11.75 4.88 0.00
C GLY A 156 -11.36 5.22 1.43
N TYR A 157 -10.12 5.66 1.63
CA TYR A 157 -9.53 5.81 2.96
C TYR A 157 -8.38 6.80 2.97
N THR A 158 -8.01 7.26 4.16
CA THR A 158 -6.75 7.98 4.40
C THR A 158 -5.83 7.16 5.29
N GLY A 159 -4.52 7.44 5.22
CA GLY A 159 -3.53 6.83 6.08
C GLY A 159 -2.33 7.75 6.34
N LYS A 160 -1.34 7.23 7.07
CA LYS A 160 -0.15 7.99 7.50
C LYS A 160 1.10 7.50 6.80
N ILE A 161 1.99 8.44 6.48
CA ILE A 161 3.36 8.17 6.06
C ILE A 161 4.23 8.10 7.32
N ASN A 162 4.74 6.91 7.62
CA ASN A 162 5.46 6.67 8.87
C ASN A 162 6.95 7.05 8.77
N PRO A 163 7.64 7.24 9.89
CA PRO A 163 9.09 7.10 9.92
C PRO A 163 9.50 5.66 9.54
N TYR A 164 10.65 5.50 8.87
CA TYR A 164 11.16 4.19 8.40
C TYR A 164 11.03 3.02 9.39
N ASN A 165 11.25 3.27 10.69
CA ASN A 165 11.26 2.23 11.73
C ASN A 165 9.91 1.50 11.91
N TYR A 166 8.82 2.05 11.38
CA TYR A 166 7.48 1.46 11.49
C TYR A 166 7.04 0.70 10.23
N GLY A 167 7.83 0.74 9.14
CA GLY A 167 7.46 0.12 7.88
C GLY A 167 6.20 0.73 7.25
N GLY A 168 5.49 -0.06 6.44
CA GLY A 168 4.38 0.43 5.65
C GLY A 168 4.84 1.44 4.60
N LEU A 169 4.04 2.45 4.31
CA LEU A 169 4.49 3.63 3.55
C LEU A 169 5.24 4.53 4.52
N PHE A 170 6.53 4.73 4.27
CA PHE A 170 7.40 5.47 5.15
C PHE A 170 8.19 6.56 4.42
N TYR A 171 8.79 7.46 5.20
CA TYR A 171 9.78 8.41 4.70
C TYR A 171 11.13 8.26 5.39
N SER A 172 12.19 8.61 4.68
CA SER A 172 13.56 8.72 5.19
C SER A 172 14.27 9.89 4.52
N THR A 173 15.44 10.28 5.06
CA THR A 173 16.25 11.38 4.52
C THR A 173 17.63 10.90 4.15
N TYR A 174 18.21 11.44 3.08
CA TYR A 174 19.60 11.22 2.69
C TYR A 174 20.29 12.56 2.43
N ASN A 175 21.62 12.56 2.44
CA ASN A 175 22.42 13.74 2.15
C ASN A 175 22.88 13.70 0.69
N TYR A 176 22.75 14.83 0.00
CA TYR A 176 23.44 15.07 -1.26
C TYR A 176 24.92 15.37 -1.02
N ALA A 177 25.75 15.23 -2.06
CA ALA A 177 27.17 15.55 -2.00
C ALA A 177 27.45 17.02 -1.61
N ASN A 178 26.52 17.93 -1.88
CA ASN A 178 26.62 19.35 -1.49
C ASN A 178 26.19 19.63 -0.03
N GLY A 179 25.87 18.60 0.76
CA GLY A 179 25.46 18.72 2.16
C GLY A 179 23.97 19.05 2.38
N THR A 180 23.19 19.25 1.31
CA THR A 180 21.73 19.41 1.42
C THR A 180 21.06 18.07 1.68
N LYS A 181 19.85 18.09 2.27
CA LYS A 181 19.06 16.88 2.53
C LYS A 181 18.03 16.65 1.43
N GLY A 182 17.90 15.40 1.01
CA GLY A 182 16.79 14.92 0.19
C GLY A 182 15.89 13.99 1.00
N ASN A 183 14.61 13.93 0.61
CA ASN A 183 13.65 13.00 1.18
C ASN A 183 13.42 11.84 0.20
N ILE A 184 13.17 10.67 0.74
CA ILE A 184 12.68 9.49 0.04
C ILE A 184 11.42 8.99 0.74
N TYR A 185 10.43 8.57 -0.05
CA TYR A 185 9.21 7.95 0.42
C TYR A 185 9.18 6.54 -0.16
N ALA A 186 8.99 5.50 0.64
CA ALA A 186 9.11 4.14 0.15
C ALA A 186 8.21 3.21 0.94
N THR A 187 8.04 1.99 0.46
CA THR A 187 7.26 0.99 1.21
C THR A 187 8.16 -0.09 1.78
N PHE A 188 7.87 -0.52 3.00
CA PHE A 188 8.44 -1.74 3.57
C PHE A 188 7.34 -2.58 4.22
N PHE A 189 6.81 -3.55 3.46
CA PHE A 189 5.64 -4.32 3.87
C PHE A 189 5.92 -5.55 4.73
N GLU A 190 7.13 -6.12 4.67
CA GLU A 190 7.48 -7.31 5.47
C GLU A 190 7.60 -7.01 6.98
N LEU A 191 7.72 -5.73 7.35
CA LEU A 191 7.82 -5.30 8.73
C LEU A 191 6.43 -5.07 9.34
N GLY A 192 6.08 -5.86 10.36
CA GLY A 192 4.85 -5.67 11.15
C GLY A 192 3.57 -5.77 10.32
N ASP A 193 2.68 -4.79 10.46
CA ASP A 193 1.42 -4.65 9.70
C ASP A 193 1.59 -3.78 8.44
N GLY A 194 2.78 -3.79 7.84
CA GLY A 194 3.19 -2.85 6.79
C GLY A 194 2.21 -2.72 5.63
N ALA A 195 1.87 -3.81 4.94
CA ALA A 195 0.90 -3.76 3.82
C ALA A 195 -0.49 -3.26 4.27
N LYS A 196 -0.98 -3.79 5.40
CA LYS A 196 -2.27 -3.46 6.00
C LYS A 196 -2.39 -1.99 6.41
N SER A 197 -1.25 -1.33 6.65
CA SER A 197 -1.16 0.09 6.96
C SER A 197 -1.22 1.02 5.76
N VAL A 198 -1.16 0.47 4.54
CA VAL A 198 -1.18 1.24 3.29
C VAL A 198 -2.42 0.96 2.46
N TYR A 199 -2.94 -0.27 2.50
CA TYR A 199 -4.18 -0.62 1.82
C TYR A 199 -4.88 -1.80 2.49
N PRO A 200 -6.23 -1.83 2.49
CA PRO A 200 -6.98 -3.02 2.86
C PRO A 200 -6.61 -4.19 1.94
N CYS A 201 -6.27 -5.34 2.50
CA CYS A 201 -5.75 -6.47 1.73
C CYS A 201 -6.01 -7.82 2.39
N VAL A 202 -5.61 -8.89 1.71
CA VAL A 202 -5.53 -10.24 2.30
C VAL A 202 -4.05 -10.57 2.45
N ASP A 203 -3.48 -10.30 3.63
CA ASP A 203 -2.04 -10.40 3.92
C ASP A 203 -1.67 -11.83 4.39
N ASP A 204 -1.90 -12.81 3.53
CA ASP A 204 -1.41 -14.19 3.68
C ASP A 204 -0.70 -14.60 2.39
N PRO A 205 0.57 -15.07 2.46
CA PRO A 205 1.36 -15.50 1.29
C PRO A 205 0.69 -16.53 0.37
N HIS A 206 -0.35 -17.22 0.85
CA HIS A 206 -1.14 -18.14 0.04
C HIS A 206 -1.92 -17.42 -1.08
N PHE A 207 -2.37 -16.18 -0.86
CA PHE A 207 -3.17 -15.43 -1.83
C PHE A 207 -2.28 -14.62 -2.77
N LYS A 208 -2.06 -15.16 -3.96
CA LYS A 208 -1.36 -14.45 -5.05
C LYS A 208 -2.36 -13.70 -5.91
N ALA A 209 -2.07 -12.44 -6.20
CA ALA A 209 -2.90 -11.60 -7.05
C ALA A 209 -2.05 -10.72 -7.97
N VAL A 210 -2.68 -10.19 -9.01
CA VAL A 210 -2.12 -9.13 -9.86
C VAL A 210 -2.35 -7.78 -9.17
N PHE A 211 -1.39 -6.86 -9.26
CA PHE A 211 -1.48 -5.52 -8.67
C PHE A 211 -1.35 -4.47 -9.77
N ASN A 212 -2.43 -3.70 -9.96
CA ASN A 212 -2.44 -2.49 -10.77
C ASN A 212 -2.27 -1.31 -9.82
N LEU A 213 -1.10 -0.66 -9.89
CA LEU A 213 -0.75 0.44 -9.00
C LEU A 213 -0.77 1.77 -9.76
N THR A 214 -1.51 2.73 -9.21
CA THR A 214 -1.46 4.14 -9.61
C THR A 214 -0.88 4.95 -8.47
N VAL A 215 0.09 5.80 -8.78
CA VAL A 215 0.67 6.72 -7.81
C VAL A 215 0.50 8.14 -8.35
N VAL A 216 -0.01 9.02 -7.50
CA VAL A 216 -0.02 10.46 -7.77
C VAL A 216 1.19 11.08 -7.09
N ALA A 217 2.12 11.67 -7.83
CA ALA A 217 3.34 12.25 -7.26
C ALA A 217 3.65 13.64 -7.85
N PRO A 218 4.39 14.48 -7.12
CA PRO A 218 4.93 15.73 -7.65
C PRO A 218 5.77 15.51 -8.91
N LYS A 219 5.66 16.41 -9.90
CA LYS A 219 6.38 16.30 -11.19
C LYS A 219 7.90 16.28 -11.07
N ASN A 220 8.45 16.86 -10.02
CA ASN A 220 9.89 16.91 -9.77
C ASN A 220 10.43 15.64 -9.08
N MET A 221 9.60 14.62 -8.90
CA MET A 221 9.98 13.33 -8.33
C MET A 221 9.84 12.23 -9.37
N VAL A 222 10.67 11.21 -9.24
CA VAL A 222 10.54 9.98 -10.04
C VAL A 222 9.90 8.90 -9.16
N THR A 223 9.01 8.12 -9.76
CA THR A 223 8.29 7.03 -9.12
C THR A 223 8.81 5.70 -9.66
N ILE A 224 9.04 4.70 -8.80
CA ILE A 224 9.35 3.33 -9.25
C ILE A 224 8.41 2.37 -8.55
N ALA A 225 7.99 1.34 -9.29
CA ALA A 225 7.25 0.20 -8.78
C ALA A 225 7.88 -1.11 -9.24
N ASN A 226 7.27 -2.24 -8.89
CA ASN A 226 7.74 -3.57 -9.28
C ASN A 226 7.70 -3.80 -10.81
N THR A 227 6.90 -3.03 -11.53
CA THR A 227 6.68 -3.12 -12.98
C THR A 227 7.01 -1.78 -13.63
N MET A 228 7.22 -1.80 -14.96
CA MET A 228 7.42 -0.55 -15.72
C MET A 228 6.13 0.27 -15.72
N GLU A 229 6.28 1.59 -15.73
CA GLU A 229 5.18 2.53 -15.85
C GLU A 229 4.44 2.30 -17.18
N ASP A 230 3.13 2.06 -17.10
CA ASP A 230 2.30 1.84 -18.29
C ASP A 230 1.78 3.16 -18.87
N THR A 231 1.41 4.11 -18.00
CA THR A 231 0.87 5.41 -18.43
C THR A 231 1.24 6.51 -17.44
N ILE A 232 1.75 7.63 -17.95
CA ILE A 232 2.00 8.85 -17.19
C ILE A 232 0.97 9.89 -17.63
N THR A 233 0.16 10.38 -16.69
CA THR A 233 -0.84 11.42 -16.94
C THR A 233 -0.55 12.64 -16.08
N ASP A 234 -0.40 13.80 -16.72
CA ASP A 234 -0.33 15.08 -16.01
C ASP A 234 -1.72 15.52 -15.56
N ILE A 235 -1.94 15.53 -14.26
CA ILE A 235 -3.23 15.90 -13.66
C ILE A 235 -3.28 17.39 -13.23
N GLY A 236 -2.27 18.19 -13.55
CA GLY A 236 -2.19 19.62 -13.23
C GLY A 236 -1.86 19.92 -11.76
N CYS A 237 -1.98 21.19 -11.36
CA CYS A 237 -1.55 21.69 -10.04
C CYS A 237 -2.60 21.51 -8.92
N LEU A 238 -3.75 20.88 -9.17
CA LEU A 238 -4.83 20.76 -8.19
C LEU A 238 -4.79 19.38 -7.53
N LEU A 239 -3.85 19.21 -6.59
CA LEU A 239 -3.99 18.24 -5.52
C LEU A 239 -4.83 18.95 -4.45
N LYS A 240 -6.16 18.76 -4.52
CA LYS A 240 -7.08 19.29 -3.50
C LYS A 240 -6.90 18.56 -2.18
#